data_AF-F9ZXT2-F1
#
_entry.id   AF-F9ZXT2-F1
#
_cell.length_a   1.000
_cell.length_b   1.000
_cell.length_c   1.000
_cell.angle_alpha   90.00
_cell.angle_beta   90.00
_cell.angle_gamma   90.00
#
_symmetry.space_group_name_H-M   'P 1'
#
loop_
_entity.id
_entity.type
_entity.pdbx_description
1 polymer ?
#
loop_
_entity_poly.entity_id
_entity_poly.type
_entity_poly.pdbx_seq_one_letter_code
_entity_poly.pdbx_strand_id
1 'polypeptide(L)'
;MVAAAAGGALHPLEQTLHTLLAQGKVPSVNDLGGLKAIAQSVSSVATSPIAAEILATILRSLSEAEDDDSLVWREPIVTLVQGAIVDTVLIEMIDATDGCEHLPQSVIEDVFTAFLQKATNTSGAISAYARAIALEGAFRLALTNRRRQFRLLDMLLSITVADEPQYLQYAAKILGIAHSHWRENEIVNVLKGLVDCDEVAYEATFELGMAGLTSALDEPKRDVAASFFNEALLWFKKAKALRETAPEALLYSESLTLLTEFEAGRTKPELAERSKSIHKAAFELLAWHTDSSLPAWLGTRHIQAACWNSLASTLVSLMESLEEVCWWEPAVVIESPPRQNSCRLKFIESIKFEIKMITPKKQYSDEFREQALAKVYKRGKRTIQDIADESNLSIHTLKNWMKSSTPTDTSSPNVSKRPQDWRPEERLLALHESHGISGEALNAWCRQRGLFAHQLAQWKSDFCAVTSARSGGNDSQTLRTLKAENQRLERELNRKDKALAEAAALLILQKKVRALLAGEVE
;
A
#
# COMPACT_ATOMS: atom_id res chain seq x y z
N MET A 1 19.48 -23.96 17.25
CA MET A 1 19.57 -25.30 17.89
C MET A 1 18.55 -25.37 19.00
N VAL A 2 17.32 -25.79 18.70
CA VAL A 2 16.28 -26.01 19.71
C VAL A 2 16.48 -27.42 20.25
N ALA A 3 16.74 -27.51 21.56
CA ALA A 3 16.86 -28.78 22.27
C ALA A 3 15.52 -29.52 22.22
N ALA A 4 15.56 -30.75 21.73
CA ALA A 4 14.44 -31.65 21.60
C ALA A 4 13.82 -31.96 22.98
N ALA A 5 12.57 -31.54 23.18
CA ALA A 5 11.72 -32.09 24.23
C ALA A 5 11.17 -33.45 23.76
N ALA A 6 11.73 -34.50 24.34
CA ALA A 6 11.21 -35.85 24.60
C ALA A 6 10.03 -36.39 23.76
N GLY A 7 10.31 -37.47 22.99
CA GLY A 7 9.53 -38.71 23.14
C GLY A 7 8.58 -39.14 22.02
N GLY A 8 8.49 -38.44 20.89
CA GLY A 8 7.81 -38.92 19.68
C GLY A 8 8.84 -39.33 18.63
N ALA A 9 8.69 -40.50 18.00
CA ALA A 9 9.45 -40.80 16.79
C ALA A 9 9.07 -39.73 15.74
N LEU A 10 10.03 -38.90 15.33
CA LEU A 10 9.81 -37.89 14.30
C LEU A 10 9.19 -38.54 13.08
N HIS A 11 8.16 -37.92 12.51
CA HIS A 11 7.51 -38.40 11.31
C HIS A 11 8.56 -38.49 10.17
N PRO A 12 8.51 -39.48 9.25
CA PRO A 12 9.51 -39.63 8.19
C PRO A 12 9.79 -38.35 7.39
N LEU A 13 8.75 -37.56 7.09
CA LEU A 13 8.91 -36.24 6.45
C LEU A 13 9.77 -35.27 7.28
N GLU A 14 9.59 -35.27 8.60
CA GLU A 14 10.33 -34.40 9.51
C GLU A 14 11.80 -34.78 9.56
N GLN A 15 12.09 -36.09 9.57
CA GLN A 15 13.46 -36.60 9.53
C GLN A 15 14.17 -36.19 8.23
N THR A 16 13.49 -36.32 7.09
CA THR A 16 14.01 -35.90 5.79
C THR A 16 14.29 -34.41 5.75
N LEU A 17 13.32 -33.58 6.20
CA LEU A 17 13.48 -32.13 6.22
C LEU A 17 14.64 -31.70 7.13
N HIS A 18 14.72 -32.24 8.35
CA HIS A 18 15.83 -31.97 9.26
C HIS A 18 17.19 -32.32 8.64
N THR A 19 17.27 -33.45 7.93
CA THR A 19 18.51 -33.88 7.27
C THR A 19 18.92 -32.92 6.15
N LEU A 20 17.97 -32.44 5.35
CA LEU A 20 18.23 -31.50 4.25
C LEU A 20 18.66 -30.13 4.78
N LEU A 21 17.95 -29.60 5.78
CA LEU A 21 18.28 -28.31 6.39
C LEU A 21 19.63 -28.35 7.10
N ALA A 22 19.98 -29.46 7.77
CA ALA A 22 21.29 -29.65 8.39
C ALA A 22 22.43 -29.66 7.36
N GLN A 23 22.15 -30.05 6.11
CA GLN A 23 23.09 -29.98 4.99
C GLN A 23 23.13 -28.61 4.30
N GLY A 24 22.33 -27.63 4.76
CA GLY A 24 22.19 -26.31 4.13
C GLY A 24 21.51 -26.34 2.77
N LYS A 25 20.78 -27.42 2.46
CA LYS A 25 20.02 -27.54 1.20
C LYS A 25 18.63 -26.95 1.37
N VAL A 26 18.17 -26.23 0.35
CA VAL A 26 16.79 -25.76 0.26
C VAL A 26 15.90 -26.95 -0.11
N PRO A 27 14.91 -27.35 0.72
CA PRO A 27 14.05 -28.49 0.41
C PRO A 27 13.15 -28.21 -0.79
N SER A 28 12.91 -29.24 -1.60
CA SER A 28 11.88 -29.27 -2.65
C SER A 28 10.79 -30.30 -2.36
N VAL A 29 9.62 -30.15 -2.98
CA VAL A 29 8.52 -31.14 -2.87
C VAL A 29 8.95 -32.54 -3.29
N ASN A 30 9.86 -32.66 -4.27
CA ASN A 30 10.38 -33.94 -4.73
C ASN A 30 11.25 -34.63 -3.67
N ASP A 31 12.05 -33.87 -2.92
CA ASP A 31 12.89 -34.40 -1.84
C ASP A 31 12.04 -34.98 -0.70
N LEU A 32 10.81 -34.47 -0.53
CA LEU A 32 9.84 -34.91 0.46
C LEU A 32 8.95 -36.07 -0.02
N GLY A 33 9.27 -36.69 -1.15
CA GLY A 33 8.50 -37.83 -1.70
C GLY A 33 7.31 -37.43 -2.56
N GLY A 34 7.21 -36.15 -2.95
CA GLY A 34 6.18 -35.62 -3.82
C GLY A 34 4.90 -35.18 -3.11
N LEU A 35 4.08 -34.40 -3.80
CA LEU A 35 2.89 -33.74 -3.24
C LEU A 35 1.87 -34.73 -2.64
N LYS A 36 1.71 -35.92 -3.23
CA LYS A 36 0.82 -36.97 -2.71
C LYS A 36 1.28 -37.53 -1.37
N ALA A 37 2.59 -37.74 -1.19
CA ALA A 37 3.14 -38.24 0.07
C ALA A 37 3.01 -37.19 1.18
N ILE A 38 3.22 -35.92 0.82
CA ILE A 38 3.00 -34.78 1.71
C ILE A 38 1.52 -34.73 2.13
N ALA A 39 0.57 -34.72 1.18
CA ALA A 39 -0.87 -34.68 1.46
C ALA A 39 -1.37 -35.81 2.39
N GLN A 40 -0.77 -37.01 2.29
CA GLN A 40 -1.11 -38.12 3.20
C GLN A 40 -0.60 -37.91 4.63
N SER A 41 0.42 -37.09 4.80
CA SER A 41 1.15 -36.92 6.06
C SER A 41 0.83 -35.61 6.78
N VAL A 42 0.39 -34.56 6.05
CA VAL A 42 0.18 -33.19 6.59
C VAL A 42 -0.68 -33.16 7.84
N SER A 43 -1.73 -33.97 7.93
CA SER A 43 -2.61 -34.03 9.10
C SER A 43 -1.90 -34.43 10.39
N SER A 44 -0.86 -35.27 10.29
CA SER A 44 -0.06 -35.71 11.44
C SER A 44 1.07 -34.74 11.81
N VAL A 45 1.52 -33.90 10.87
CA VAL A 45 2.64 -32.97 11.06
C VAL A 45 2.20 -31.50 11.16
N ALA A 46 0.92 -31.19 10.97
CA ALA A 46 0.44 -29.80 10.95
C ALA A 46 0.62 -29.06 12.30
N THR A 47 0.66 -29.78 13.42
CA THR A 47 0.96 -29.21 14.75
C THR A 47 2.46 -29.17 15.06
N SER A 48 3.31 -29.67 14.16
CA SER A 48 4.75 -29.76 14.38
C SER A 48 5.45 -28.40 14.28
N PRO A 49 6.52 -28.16 15.04
CA PRO A 49 7.35 -26.96 14.91
C PRO A 49 7.94 -26.73 13.51
N ILE A 50 8.03 -27.76 12.67
CA ILE A 50 8.57 -27.63 11.30
C ILE A 50 7.48 -27.49 10.22
N ALA A 51 6.21 -27.45 10.62
CA ALA A 51 5.08 -27.36 9.68
C ALA A 51 5.18 -26.14 8.76
N ALA A 52 5.73 -25.02 9.27
CA ALA A 52 5.94 -23.81 8.49
C ALA A 52 6.95 -24.01 7.35
N GLU A 53 8.03 -24.74 7.58
CA GLU A 53 9.02 -25.03 6.53
C GLU A 53 8.48 -26.01 5.49
N ILE A 54 7.62 -26.96 5.90
CA ILE A 54 6.88 -27.82 4.96
C ILE A 54 5.98 -26.95 4.08
N LEU A 55 5.24 -26.00 4.67
CA LEU A 55 4.41 -25.06 3.91
C LEU A 55 5.26 -24.20 2.97
N ALA A 56 6.36 -23.62 3.43
CA ALA A 56 7.26 -22.81 2.62
C ALA A 56 7.83 -23.60 1.42
N THR A 57 8.14 -24.88 1.62
CA THR A 57 8.57 -25.79 0.56
C THR A 57 7.47 -26.01 -0.48
N ILE A 58 6.23 -26.22 -0.04
CA ILE A 58 5.07 -26.36 -0.93
C ILE A 58 4.86 -25.08 -1.74
N LEU A 59 4.85 -23.92 -1.08
CA LEU A 59 4.59 -22.63 -1.72
C LEU A 59 5.69 -22.24 -2.72
N ARG A 60 6.95 -22.57 -2.44
CA ARG A 60 8.07 -22.37 -3.37
C ARG A 60 7.88 -23.19 -4.66
N SER A 61 7.56 -24.47 -4.52
CA SER A 61 7.30 -25.33 -5.68
C SER A 61 6.02 -24.95 -6.44
N LEU A 62 5.01 -24.42 -5.75
CA LEU A 62 3.81 -23.87 -6.39
C LEU A 62 4.15 -22.66 -7.26
N SER A 63 4.97 -21.72 -6.77
CA SER A 63 5.40 -20.56 -7.55
C SER A 63 6.21 -20.91 -8.81
N GLU A 64 6.86 -22.08 -8.82
CA GLU A 64 7.61 -22.60 -9.97
C GLU A 64 6.75 -23.42 -10.95
N ALA A 65 5.50 -23.75 -10.60
CA ALA A 65 4.65 -24.64 -11.40
C ALA A 65 3.90 -23.90 -12.52
N GLU A 66 3.89 -24.48 -13.72
CA GLU A 66 3.15 -23.98 -14.88
C GLU A 66 1.64 -24.33 -14.78
N ASP A 67 0.91 -23.54 -13.98
CA ASP A 67 -0.54 -23.21 -13.94
C ASP A 67 -1.67 -24.28 -14.03
N ASP A 68 -1.48 -25.49 -14.56
CA ASP A 68 -2.64 -26.33 -14.98
C ASP A 68 -3.28 -27.21 -13.88
N ASP A 69 -2.68 -27.31 -12.68
CA ASP A 69 -3.13 -28.23 -11.61
C ASP A 69 -3.18 -27.58 -10.19
N SER A 70 -3.56 -26.31 -10.13
CA SER A 70 -3.61 -25.50 -8.90
C SER A 70 -4.43 -26.08 -7.73
N LEU A 71 -5.41 -26.96 -8.02
CA LEU A 71 -6.25 -27.60 -7.01
C LEU A 71 -5.53 -28.67 -6.18
N VAL A 72 -4.48 -29.31 -6.73
CA VAL A 72 -3.76 -30.40 -6.04
C VAL A 72 -3.02 -29.86 -4.80
N TRP A 73 -2.62 -28.59 -4.86
CA TRP A 73 -1.88 -27.89 -3.79
C TRP A 73 -2.79 -27.43 -2.65
N ARG A 74 -4.10 -27.33 -2.88
CA ARG A 74 -5.05 -26.75 -1.92
C ARG A 74 -5.10 -27.51 -0.60
N GLU A 75 -5.30 -28.83 -0.66
CA GLU A 75 -5.47 -29.66 0.54
C GLU A 75 -4.27 -29.55 1.49
N PRO A 76 -3.01 -29.79 1.06
CA PRO A 76 -1.89 -29.77 1.98
C PRO A 76 -1.62 -28.38 2.57
N ILE A 77 -1.80 -27.31 1.78
CA ILE A 77 -1.67 -25.93 2.26
C ILE A 77 -2.71 -25.65 3.36
N VAL A 78 -3.98 -25.92 3.07
CA VAL A 78 -5.08 -25.60 4.00
C VAL A 78 -4.98 -26.43 5.28
N THR A 79 -4.65 -27.73 5.18
CA THR A 79 -4.49 -28.62 6.33
C THR A 79 -3.36 -28.17 7.25
N LEU A 80 -2.21 -27.75 6.70
CA LEU A 80 -1.08 -27.22 7.48
C LEU A 80 -1.47 -25.94 8.22
N VAL A 81 -2.05 -24.96 7.52
CA VAL A 81 -2.48 -23.70 8.13
C VAL A 81 -3.54 -23.93 9.20
N GLN A 82 -4.50 -24.84 8.97
CA GLN A 82 -5.54 -25.17 9.95
C GLN A 82 -4.98 -25.87 11.20
N GLY A 83 -3.99 -26.75 11.06
CA GLY A 83 -3.39 -27.46 12.20
C GLY A 83 -2.36 -26.65 13.00
N ALA A 84 -1.83 -25.56 12.46
CA ALA A 84 -0.83 -24.75 13.16
C ALA A 84 -1.42 -24.04 14.40
N ILE A 85 -0.84 -24.30 15.56
CA ILE A 85 -1.24 -23.70 16.84
C ILE A 85 -0.07 -23.00 17.56
N VAL A 86 1.16 -23.22 17.11
CA VAL A 86 2.38 -22.68 17.71
C VAL A 86 2.65 -21.28 17.15
N ASP A 87 2.94 -20.32 18.03
CA ASP A 87 3.12 -18.92 17.70
C ASP A 87 4.17 -18.68 16.59
N THR A 88 5.36 -19.26 16.73
CA THR A 88 6.46 -19.10 15.76
C THR A 88 6.12 -19.71 14.40
N VAL A 89 5.45 -20.87 14.40
CA VAL A 89 5.00 -21.55 13.18
C VAL A 89 3.98 -20.68 12.45
N LEU A 90 3.03 -20.06 13.17
CA LEU A 90 2.04 -19.19 12.56
C LEU A 90 2.66 -17.94 11.92
N ILE A 91 3.66 -17.32 12.57
CA ILE A 91 4.39 -16.17 12.01
C ILE A 91 5.04 -16.57 10.68
N GLU A 92 5.82 -17.65 10.70
CA GLU A 92 6.53 -18.14 9.51
C GLU A 92 5.55 -18.54 8.39
N MET A 93 4.41 -19.15 8.73
CA MET A 93 3.37 -19.50 7.76
C MET A 93 2.74 -18.25 7.13
N ILE A 94 2.43 -17.22 7.92
CA ILE A 94 1.88 -15.96 7.41
C ILE A 94 2.87 -15.32 6.43
N ASP A 95 4.14 -15.19 6.83
CA ASP A 95 5.16 -14.58 5.98
C ASP A 95 5.41 -15.40 4.70
N ALA A 96 5.38 -16.73 4.78
CA ALA A 96 5.49 -17.60 3.61
C ALA A 96 4.28 -17.44 2.67
N THR A 97 3.07 -17.33 3.20
CA THR A 97 1.85 -17.12 2.38
C THR A 97 1.79 -15.73 1.76
N ASP A 98 2.24 -14.70 2.47
CA ASP A 98 2.28 -13.30 2.02
C ASP A 98 3.33 -13.10 0.93
N GLY A 99 4.46 -13.82 1.01
CA GLY A 99 5.53 -13.81 0.02
C GLY A 99 5.27 -14.65 -1.24
N CYS A 100 4.15 -15.38 -1.32
CA CYS A 100 3.83 -16.24 -2.48
C CYS A 100 3.13 -15.45 -3.59
N GLU A 101 3.80 -15.24 -4.72
CA GLU A 101 3.30 -14.41 -5.83
C GLU A 101 2.05 -14.99 -6.54
N HIS A 102 1.90 -16.31 -6.57
CA HIS A 102 0.90 -17.01 -7.38
C HIS A 102 0.02 -17.98 -6.59
N LEU A 103 -0.47 -17.56 -5.42
CA LEU A 103 -1.41 -18.37 -4.65
C LEU A 103 -2.83 -18.34 -5.26
N PRO A 104 -3.46 -19.48 -5.58
CA PRO A 104 -4.80 -19.51 -6.17
C PRO A 104 -5.85 -18.86 -5.25
N GLN A 105 -6.81 -18.12 -5.82
CA GLN A 105 -7.82 -17.41 -5.02
C GLN A 105 -8.64 -18.31 -4.11
N SER A 106 -8.96 -19.54 -4.54
CA SER A 106 -9.65 -20.51 -3.69
C SER A 106 -8.84 -20.84 -2.42
N VAL A 107 -7.53 -21.07 -2.58
CA VAL A 107 -6.61 -21.34 -1.47
C VAL A 107 -6.48 -20.11 -0.56
N ILE A 108 -6.37 -18.90 -1.13
CA ILE A 108 -6.33 -17.66 -0.34
C ILE A 108 -7.60 -17.53 0.53
N GLU A 109 -8.78 -17.82 -0.01
CA GLU A 109 -10.04 -17.74 0.75
C GLU A 109 -10.10 -18.76 1.90
N ASP A 110 -9.56 -19.96 1.70
CA ASP A 110 -9.49 -21.00 2.73
C ASP A 110 -8.47 -20.64 3.82
N VAL A 111 -7.29 -20.16 3.43
CA VAL A 111 -6.24 -19.69 4.36
C VAL A 111 -6.75 -18.49 5.17
N PHE A 112 -7.39 -17.52 4.52
CA PHE A 112 -8.04 -16.40 5.20
C PHE A 112 -9.09 -16.88 6.20
N THR A 113 -9.92 -17.85 5.80
CA THR A 113 -10.95 -18.41 6.69
C THR A 113 -10.34 -19.16 7.88
N ALA A 114 -9.25 -19.89 7.68
CA ALA A 114 -8.53 -20.57 8.75
C ALA A 114 -7.93 -19.57 9.76
N PHE A 115 -7.30 -18.49 9.27
CA PHE A 115 -6.79 -17.43 10.14
C PHE A 115 -7.90 -16.72 10.91
N LEU A 116 -9.02 -16.42 10.26
CA LEU A 116 -10.17 -15.78 10.92
C LEU A 116 -10.75 -16.68 12.02
N GLN A 117 -10.92 -17.97 11.75
CA GLN A 117 -11.39 -18.96 12.74
C GLN A 117 -10.46 -19.01 13.96
N LYS A 118 -9.15 -19.03 13.74
CA LYS A 118 -8.16 -19.00 14.83
C LYS A 118 -8.25 -17.72 15.64
N ALA A 119 -8.33 -16.56 14.99
CA ALA A 119 -8.45 -15.27 15.67
C ALA A 119 -9.68 -15.21 16.61
N THR A 120 -10.81 -15.77 16.16
CA THR A 120 -12.06 -15.82 16.94
C THR A 120 -12.13 -16.96 17.97
N ASN A 121 -11.14 -17.84 18.02
CA ASN A 121 -11.21 -19.04 18.85
C ASN A 121 -10.86 -18.75 20.31
N THR A 122 -11.88 -18.61 21.16
CA THR A 122 -11.75 -18.39 22.62
C THR A 122 -11.75 -19.70 23.43
N SER A 123 -11.64 -20.87 22.80
CA SER A 123 -11.70 -22.17 23.50
C SER A 123 -10.48 -22.49 24.39
N GLY A 124 -9.45 -21.65 24.39
CA GLY A 124 -8.19 -21.89 25.11
C GLY A 124 -7.25 -22.91 24.45
N ALA A 125 -7.64 -23.53 23.33
CA ALA A 125 -6.79 -24.45 22.56
C ALA A 125 -5.64 -23.74 21.83
N ILE A 126 -5.74 -22.43 21.64
CA ILE A 126 -4.78 -21.58 20.95
C ILE A 126 -4.41 -20.44 21.91
N SER A 127 -3.13 -20.06 21.97
CA SER A 127 -2.67 -18.97 22.82
C SER A 127 -3.27 -17.63 22.37
N ALA A 128 -3.43 -16.67 23.30
CA ALA A 128 -3.88 -15.32 22.96
C ALA A 128 -2.95 -14.64 21.94
N TYR A 129 -1.65 -14.93 22.01
CA TYR A 129 -0.68 -14.42 21.05
C TYR A 129 -0.82 -15.07 19.66
N ALA A 130 -1.01 -16.38 19.57
CA ALA A 130 -1.31 -17.06 18.30
C ALA A 130 -2.63 -16.58 17.67
N ARG A 131 -3.65 -16.28 18.49
CA ARG A 131 -4.89 -15.63 17.99
C ARG A 131 -4.60 -14.27 17.37
N ALA A 132 -3.75 -13.47 18.02
CA ALA A 132 -3.34 -12.16 17.51
C ALA A 132 -2.52 -12.26 16.22
N ILE A 133 -1.61 -13.22 16.12
CA ILE A 133 -0.85 -13.51 14.90
C ILE A 133 -1.80 -13.93 13.77
N ALA A 134 -2.77 -14.83 14.06
CA ALA A 134 -3.76 -15.22 13.06
C ALA A 134 -4.65 -14.04 12.62
N LEU A 135 -5.01 -13.14 13.55
CA LEU A 135 -5.71 -11.90 13.23
C LEU A 135 -4.89 -11.03 12.26
N GLU A 136 -3.57 -10.92 12.48
CA GLU A 136 -2.66 -10.23 11.57
C GLU A 136 -2.63 -10.87 10.17
N GLY A 137 -2.50 -12.20 10.09
CA GLY A 137 -2.52 -12.94 8.82
C GLY A 137 -3.82 -12.70 8.04
N ALA A 138 -4.96 -12.74 8.72
CA ALA A 138 -6.26 -12.42 8.12
C ALA A 138 -6.33 -10.96 7.65
N PHE A 139 -5.76 -10.02 8.42
CA PHE A 139 -5.68 -8.61 8.05
C PHE A 139 -4.85 -8.39 6.78
N ARG A 140 -3.65 -8.97 6.67
CA ARG A 140 -2.79 -8.85 5.48
C ARG A 140 -3.51 -9.31 4.21
N LEU A 141 -4.19 -10.46 4.27
CA LEU A 141 -4.97 -10.99 3.13
C LEU A 141 -6.22 -10.17 2.78
N ALA A 142 -6.72 -9.38 3.72
CA ALA A 142 -7.91 -8.53 3.55
C ALA A 142 -7.61 -7.12 3.01
N LEU A 143 -6.36 -6.63 3.10
CA LEU A 143 -5.98 -5.25 2.77
C LEU A 143 -6.45 -4.78 1.39
N THR A 144 -6.33 -5.63 0.38
CA THR A 144 -6.63 -5.29 -1.03
C THR A 144 -7.92 -5.93 -1.56
N ASN A 145 -8.57 -6.79 -0.79
CA ASN A 145 -9.76 -7.53 -1.21
C ASN A 145 -11.00 -7.14 -0.41
N ARG A 146 -11.97 -6.53 -1.11
CA ARG A 146 -13.19 -5.99 -0.49
C ARG A 146 -14.07 -7.05 0.18
N ARG A 147 -14.12 -8.29 -0.32
CA ARG A 147 -14.91 -9.36 0.29
C ARG A 147 -14.31 -9.77 1.64
N ARG A 148 -13.00 -9.98 1.67
CA ARG A 148 -12.27 -10.34 2.90
C ARG A 148 -12.27 -9.20 3.90
N GLN A 149 -12.15 -7.95 3.43
CA GLN A 149 -12.31 -6.75 4.25
C GLN A 149 -13.62 -6.78 5.04
N PHE A 150 -14.78 -7.00 4.40
CA PHE A 150 -16.05 -7.03 5.13
C PHE A 150 -16.14 -8.16 6.16
N ARG A 151 -15.60 -9.34 5.84
CA ARG A 151 -15.54 -10.47 6.79
C ARG A 151 -14.63 -10.18 7.98
N LEU A 152 -13.50 -9.50 7.75
CA LEU A 152 -12.60 -9.11 8.84
C LEU A 152 -13.21 -8.00 9.68
N LEU A 153 -13.86 -7.01 9.06
CA LEU A 153 -14.54 -5.92 9.75
C LEU A 153 -15.60 -6.44 10.72
N ASP A 154 -16.43 -7.39 10.31
CA ASP A 154 -17.43 -8.02 11.19
C ASP A 154 -16.81 -8.56 12.49
N MET A 155 -15.69 -9.26 12.37
CA MET A 155 -14.95 -9.78 13.52
C MET A 155 -14.25 -8.67 14.33
N LEU A 156 -13.61 -7.69 13.67
CA LEU A 156 -12.97 -6.57 14.35
C LEU A 156 -13.96 -5.75 15.18
N LEU A 157 -15.18 -5.56 14.66
CA LEU A 157 -16.26 -4.86 15.35
C LEU A 157 -16.88 -5.69 16.49
N SER A 158 -16.62 -7.01 16.51
CA SER A 158 -17.08 -7.91 17.56
C SER A 158 -16.10 -8.02 18.75
N ILE A 159 -14.92 -7.39 18.67
CA ILE A 159 -13.93 -7.40 19.75
C ILE A 159 -14.47 -6.62 20.95
N THR A 160 -14.32 -7.19 22.15
CA THR A 160 -14.79 -6.55 23.39
C THR A 160 -13.75 -6.66 24.50
N VAL A 161 -13.95 -5.92 25.59
CA VAL A 161 -13.11 -6.01 26.80
C VAL A 161 -13.12 -7.38 27.48
N ALA A 162 -13.99 -8.31 27.04
CA ALA A 162 -14.04 -9.67 27.56
C ALA A 162 -12.98 -10.61 26.96
N ASP A 163 -12.34 -10.20 25.85
CA ASP A 163 -11.22 -10.95 25.26
C ASP A 163 -9.95 -10.86 26.13
N GLU A 164 -9.03 -11.78 25.93
CA GLU A 164 -7.78 -11.88 26.69
C GLU A 164 -6.91 -10.62 26.49
N PRO A 165 -6.35 -10.01 27.57
CA PRO A 165 -5.59 -8.77 27.46
C PRO A 165 -4.42 -8.81 26.48
N GLN A 166 -3.70 -9.94 26.44
CA GLN A 166 -2.60 -10.14 25.50
C GLN A 166 -3.09 -10.13 24.05
N TYR A 167 -4.27 -10.68 23.74
CA TYR A 167 -4.85 -10.61 22.40
C TYR A 167 -5.28 -9.16 22.07
N LEU A 168 -5.93 -8.50 23.03
CA LEU A 168 -6.45 -7.15 22.86
C LEU A 168 -5.36 -6.11 22.56
N GLN A 169 -4.15 -6.24 23.12
CA GLN A 169 -3.03 -5.33 22.81
C GLN A 169 -2.71 -5.32 21.30
N TYR A 170 -2.57 -6.49 20.69
CA TYR A 170 -2.31 -6.59 19.25
C TYR A 170 -3.54 -6.25 18.42
N ALA A 171 -4.73 -6.64 18.88
CA ALA A 171 -5.98 -6.36 18.19
C ALA A 171 -6.26 -4.86 18.12
N ALA A 172 -5.99 -4.09 19.18
CA ALA A 172 -6.08 -2.63 19.20
C ALA A 172 -5.17 -1.99 18.14
N LYS A 173 -3.93 -2.49 17.99
CA LYS A 173 -3.02 -2.03 16.93
C LYS A 173 -3.57 -2.32 15.53
N ILE A 174 -4.11 -3.53 15.31
CA ILE A 174 -4.71 -3.92 14.03
C ILE A 174 -5.96 -3.08 13.73
N LEU A 175 -6.80 -2.80 14.73
CA LEU A 175 -7.96 -1.90 14.61
C LEU A 175 -7.52 -0.50 14.13
N GLY A 176 -6.55 0.12 14.80
CA GLY A 176 -6.04 1.44 14.40
C GLY A 176 -5.53 1.51 12.96
N ILE A 177 -4.83 0.46 12.53
CA ILE A 177 -4.29 0.36 11.17
C ILE A 177 -5.39 0.05 10.16
N ALA A 178 -6.32 -0.83 10.47
CA ALA A 178 -7.50 -1.07 9.66
C ALA A 178 -8.28 0.22 9.41
N HIS A 179 -8.44 1.07 10.44
CA HIS A 179 -9.05 2.40 10.27
C HIS A 179 -8.21 3.31 9.35
N SER A 180 -6.88 3.31 9.46
CA SER A 180 -5.99 4.09 8.59
C SER A 180 -5.96 3.61 7.14
N HIS A 181 -6.45 2.41 6.84
CA HIS A 181 -6.63 1.93 5.47
C HIS A 181 -8.08 2.09 4.95
N TRP A 182 -9.08 1.85 5.81
CA TRP A 182 -10.47 1.68 5.39
C TRP A 182 -11.40 2.82 5.76
N ARG A 183 -10.98 3.71 6.67
CA ARG A 183 -11.78 4.85 7.16
C ARG A 183 -13.13 4.43 7.77
N GLU A 184 -13.18 3.26 8.40
CA GLU A 184 -14.39 2.79 9.07
C GLU A 184 -14.48 3.39 10.48
N ASN A 185 -15.53 4.17 10.75
CA ASN A 185 -15.65 4.94 11.99
C ASN A 185 -16.07 4.07 13.17
N GLU A 186 -16.76 2.95 12.93
CA GLU A 186 -17.14 2.02 14.00
C GLU A 186 -15.92 1.41 14.71
N ILE A 187 -14.79 1.28 14.01
CA ILE A 187 -13.52 0.86 14.60
C ILE A 187 -13.07 1.82 15.71
N VAL A 188 -13.28 3.13 15.54
CA VAL A 188 -12.94 4.16 16.54
C VAL A 188 -13.77 3.97 17.81
N ASN A 189 -15.02 3.52 17.67
CA ASN A 189 -15.89 3.23 18.82
C ASN A 189 -15.38 2.02 19.61
N VAL A 190 -14.94 0.96 18.91
CA VAL A 190 -14.32 -0.21 19.55
C VAL A 190 -13.05 0.21 20.31
N LEU A 191 -12.17 0.97 19.66
CA LEU A 191 -10.95 1.48 20.31
C LEU A 191 -11.26 2.31 21.56
N LYS A 192 -12.27 3.19 21.52
CA LYS A 192 -12.73 3.95 22.70
C LYS A 192 -13.18 3.03 23.84
N GLY A 193 -13.86 1.93 23.54
CA GLY A 193 -14.27 0.93 24.52
C GLY A 193 -13.11 0.19 25.19
N LEU A 194 -11.94 0.10 24.52
CA LEU A 194 -10.75 -0.56 25.05
C LEU A 194 -9.85 0.35 25.90
N VAL A 195 -10.10 1.67 25.93
CA VAL A 195 -9.27 2.64 26.66
C VAL A 195 -9.25 2.41 28.17
N ASP A 196 -10.34 1.86 28.72
CA ASP A 196 -10.50 1.65 30.16
C ASP A 196 -9.88 0.32 30.64
N CYS A 197 -9.32 -0.50 29.74
CA CYS A 197 -8.59 -1.71 30.09
C CYS A 197 -7.10 -1.37 30.27
N ASP A 198 -6.59 -1.43 31.50
CA ASP A 198 -5.23 -0.98 31.86
C ASP A 198 -4.14 -1.60 30.98
N GLU A 199 -4.25 -2.89 30.67
CA GLU A 199 -3.27 -3.61 29.85
C GLU A 199 -3.26 -3.18 28.38
N VAL A 200 -4.35 -2.61 27.88
CA VAL A 200 -4.58 -2.25 26.46
C VAL A 200 -4.65 -0.72 26.28
N ALA A 201 -4.78 0.03 27.37
CA ALA A 201 -5.05 1.45 27.40
C ALA A 201 -4.03 2.23 26.56
N TYR A 202 -2.75 1.84 26.59
CA TYR A 202 -1.72 2.48 25.76
C TYR A 202 -2.00 2.31 24.27
N GLU A 203 -2.14 1.08 23.77
CA GLU A 203 -2.39 0.79 22.36
C GLU A 203 -3.68 1.47 21.90
N ALA A 204 -4.79 1.30 22.64
CA ALA A 204 -6.07 1.92 22.29
C ALA A 204 -5.98 3.45 22.21
N THR A 205 -5.37 4.08 23.21
CA THR A 205 -5.19 5.54 23.27
C THR A 205 -4.29 6.04 22.14
N PHE A 206 -3.20 5.33 21.86
CA PHE A 206 -2.27 5.69 20.79
C PHE A 206 -2.95 5.60 19.41
N GLU A 207 -3.68 4.52 19.15
CA GLU A 207 -4.38 4.31 17.89
C GLU A 207 -5.55 5.29 17.70
N LEU A 208 -6.21 5.75 18.79
CA LEU A 208 -7.17 6.86 18.72
C LEU A 208 -6.50 8.18 18.29
N GLY A 209 -5.27 8.44 18.77
CA GLY A 209 -4.46 9.56 18.29
C GLY A 209 -4.18 9.47 16.79
N MET A 210 -3.84 8.28 16.31
CA MET A 210 -3.62 8.02 14.88
C MET A 210 -4.90 8.18 14.04
N ALA A 211 -6.06 7.74 14.55
CA ALA A 211 -7.35 7.93 13.89
C ALA A 211 -7.75 9.42 13.82
N GLY A 212 -7.52 10.17 14.89
CA GLY A 212 -7.71 11.63 14.90
C GLY A 212 -6.78 12.34 13.91
N LEU A 213 -5.51 11.96 13.87
CA LEU A 213 -4.53 12.50 12.91
C LEU A 213 -4.95 12.21 11.46
N THR A 214 -5.42 10.99 11.21
CA THR A 214 -5.94 10.58 9.90
C THR A 214 -7.13 11.45 9.49
N SER A 215 -8.07 11.68 10.41
CA SER A 215 -9.23 12.55 10.18
C SER A 215 -8.82 14.01 9.93
N ALA A 216 -7.80 14.50 10.63
CA ALA A 216 -7.26 15.85 10.45
C ALA A 216 -6.64 16.06 9.06
N LEU A 217 -5.92 15.05 8.54
CA LEU A 217 -5.28 15.12 7.24
C LEU A 217 -6.25 15.00 6.06
N ASP A 218 -7.38 14.31 6.25
CA ASP A 218 -8.42 14.17 5.23
C ASP A 218 -9.41 15.36 5.19
N GLU A 219 -9.46 16.17 6.25
CA GLU A 219 -10.40 17.28 6.38
C GLU A 219 -9.95 18.52 5.58
N PRO A 220 -10.71 18.96 4.56
CA PRO A 220 -10.34 20.13 3.76
C PRO A 220 -10.52 21.47 4.49
N LYS A 221 -11.36 21.55 5.53
CA LYS A 221 -11.61 22.79 6.26
C LYS A 221 -10.60 22.96 7.39
N ARG A 222 -9.79 24.02 7.30
CA ARG A 222 -8.75 24.33 8.29
C ARG A 222 -9.24 24.30 9.74
N ASP A 223 -10.35 24.95 10.06
CA ASP A 223 -10.81 25.08 11.44
C ASP A 223 -11.23 23.71 12.03
N VAL A 224 -11.82 22.84 11.20
CA VAL A 224 -12.22 21.49 11.58
C VAL A 224 -10.99 20.58 11.67
N ALA A 225 -10.06 20.67 10.70
CA ALA A 225 -8.79 19.96 10.74
C ALA A 225 -7.98 20.31 12.00
N ALA A 226 -7.92 21.58 12.39
CA ALA A 226 -7.28 22.03 13.62
C ALA A 226 -7.93 21.43 14.88
N SER A 227 -9.26 21.25 14.89
CA SER A 227 -9.94 20.56 16.00
C SER A 227 -9.52 19.09 16.11
N PHE A 228 -9.42 18.38 14.99
CA PHE A 228 -8.95 16.99 14.96
C PHE A 228 -7.47 16.86 15.32
N PHE A 229 -6.61 17.81 14.91
CA PHE A 229 -5.21 17.84 15.34
C PHE A 229 -5.08 18.02 16.85
N ASN A 230 -5.88 18.89 17.46
CA ASN A 230 -5.89 19.08 18.91
C ASN A 230 -6.40 17.84 19.65
N GLU A 231 -7.43 17.18 19.12
CA GLU A 231 -7.92 15.92 19.67
C GLU A 231 -6.85 14.81 19.58
N ALA A 232 -6.21 14.66 18.42
CA ALA A 232 -5.11 13.70 18.24
C ALA A 232 -3.94 13.99 19.20
N LEU A 233 -3.58 15.27 19.38
CA LEU A 233 -2.55 15.68 20.33
C LEU A 233 -2.91 15.31 21.77
N LEU A 234 -4.17 15.47 22.18
CA LEU A 234 -4.64 15.07 23.50
C LEU A 234 -4.47 13.55 23.71
N TRP A 235 -4.87 12.76 22.72
CA TRP A 235 -4.70 11.30 22.75
C TRP A 235 -3.23 10.89 22.83
N PHE A 236 -2.34 11.47 22.02
CA PHE A 236 -0.90 11.14 22.11
C PHE A 236 -0.28 11.54 23.46
N LYS A 237 -0.68 12.68 24.03
CA LYS A 237 -0.25 13.07 25.39
C LYS A 237 -0.74 12.08 26.44
N LYS A 238 -1.98 11.60 26.32
CA LYS A 238 -2.52 10.56 27.20
C LYS A 238 -1.74 9.26 27.05
N ALA A 239 -1.44 8.82 25.82
CA ALA A 239 -0.65 7.61 25.56
C ALA A 239 0.76 7.70 26.15
N LYS A 240 1.42 8.86 25.99
CA LYS A 240 2.73 9.14 26.61
C LYS A 240 2.70 9.04 28.13
N ALA A 241 1.59 9.39 28.79
CA ALA A 241 1.48 9.32 30.24
C ALA A 241 1.27 7.89 30.79
N LEU A 242 0.88 6.93 29.93
CA LEU A 242 0.57 5.55 30.33
C LEU A 242 1.81 4.64 30.38
N ARG A 243 2.92 5.01 29.72
CA ARG A 243 4.17 4.22 29.70
C ARG A 243 5.37 5.12 29.98
N GLU A 244 6.33 4.62 30.75
CA GLU A 244 7.59 5.33 31.02
C GLU A 244 8.39 5.56 29.73
N THR A 245 8.39 4.57 28.84
CA THR A 245 9.10 4.58 27.57
C THR A 245 8.13 4.44 26.39
N ALA A 246 7.76 5.57 25.79
CA ALA A 246 6.84 5.63 24.65
C ALA A 246 7.38 6.57 23.55
N PRO A 247 8.44 6.18 22.81
CA PRO A 247 9.04 7.03 21.79
C PRO A 247 8.07 7.34 20.65
N GLU A 248 7.16 6.41 20.32
CA GLU A 248 6.10 6.63 19.32
C GLU A 248 5.15 7.77 19.74
N ALA A 249 4.52 7.66 20.92
CA ALA A 249 3.61 8.68 21.43
C ALA A 249 4.31 10.04 21.63
N LEU A 250 5.57 10.01 22.09
CA LEU A 250 6.42 11.20 22.21
C LEU A 250 6.64 11.86 20.84
N LEU A 251 7.05 11.08 19.84
CA LEU A 251 7.32 11.58 18.50
C LEU A 251 6.09 12.30 17.91
N TYR A 252 4.92 11.66 17.93
CA TYR A 252 3.71 12.24 17.36
C TYR A 252 3.22 13.44 18.18
N SER A 253 3.23 13.38 19.52
CA SER A 253 2.82 14.51 20.36
C SER A 253 3.71 15.75 20.20
N GLU A 254 5.03 15.57 20.15
CA GLU A 254 5.97 16.68 19.93
C GLU A 254 5.87 17.22 18.50
N SER A 255 5.66 16.35 17.50
CA SER A 255 5.49 16.79 16.10
C SER A 255 4.23 17.64 15.92
N LEU A 256 3.10 17.22 16.50
CA LEU A 256 1.87 18.01 16.46
C LEU A 256 2.00 19.30 17.27
N THR A 257 2.66 19.26 18.43
CA THR A 257 2.91 20.47 19.22
C THR A 257 3.79 21.47 18.46
N LEU A 258 4.83 20.98 17.77
CA LEU A 258 5.69 21.81 16.92
C LEU A 258 4.89 22.50 15.83
N LEU A 259 3.95 21.80 15.17
CA LEU A 259 3.07 22.40 14.17
C LEU A 259 2.19 23.51 14.75
N THR A 260 1.56 23.26 15.90
CA THR A 260 0.70 24.26 16.57
C THR A 260 1.52 25.47 17.05
N GLU A 261 2.73 25.26 17.55
CA GLU A 261 3.60 26.36 18.01
C GLU A 261 4.18 27.18 16.87
N PHE A 262 4.53 26.51 15.76
CA PHE A 262 4.94 27.19 14.54
C PHE A 262 3.80 28.07 14.00
N GLU A 263 2.56 27.58 14.00
CA GLU A 263 1.38 28.37 13.62
C GLU A 263 1.16 29.57 14.56
N ALA A 264 1.38 29.38 15.86
CA ALA A 264 1.26 30.43 16.87
C ALA A 264 2.40 31.48 16.83
N GLY A 265 3.44 31.27 16.01
CA GLY A 265 4.57 32.20 15.88
C GLY A 265 5.50 32.18 17.11
N ARG A 266 5.68 31.02 17.74
CA ARG A 266 6.64 30.83 18.85
C ARG A 266 8.09 31.04 18.41
N THR A 267 8.97 31.21 19.39
CA THR A 267 10.36 31.62 19.13
C THR A 267 11.23 30.45 18.63
N LYS A 268 12.25 30.75 17.82
CA LYS A 268 13.23 29.76 17.32
C LYS A 268 13.82 28.81 18.39
N PRO A 269 14.27 29.24 19.58
CA PRO A 269 14.85 28.34 20.56
C PRO A 269 13.85 27.29 21.08
N GLU A 270 12.59 27.66 21.26
CA GLU A 270 11.52 26.74 21.71
C GLU A 270 11.28 25.65 20.64
N LEU A 271 11.19 26.05 19.36
CA LEU A 271 11.01 25.10 18.25
C LEU A 271 12.24 24.22 18.03
N ALA A 272 13.45 24.75 18.24
CA ALA A 272 14.69 23.98 18.14
C ALA A 272 14.82 22.93 19.25
N GLU A 273 14.37 23.23 20.47
CA GLU A 273 14.30 22.25 21.56
C GLU A 273 13.33 21.11 21.23
N ARG A 274 12.15 21.43 20.69
CA ARG A 274 11.18 20.43 20.23
C ARG A 274 11.73 19.56 19.11
N SER A 275 12.39 20.16 18.12
CA SER A 275 13.03 19.42 17.02
C SER A 275 14.09 18.43 17.53
N LYS A 276 14.86 18.78 18.56
CA LYS A 276 15.79 17.84 19.21
C LYS A 276 15.07 16.68 19.90
N SER A 277 13.95 16.97 20.58
CA SER A 277 13.11 15.93 21.21
C SER A 277 12.55 14.95 20.17
N ILE A 278 12.05 15.47 19.04
CA ILE A 278 11.57 14.68 17.90
C ILE A 278 12.69 13.81 17.32
N HIS A 279 13.87 14.37 17.09
CA HIS A 279 15.04 13.64 16.59
C HIS A 279 15.41 12.47 17.52
N LYS A 280 15.44 12.72 18.83
CA LYS A 280 15.74 11.69 19.83
C LYS A 280 14.71 10.56 19.81
N ALA A 281 13.42 10.91 19.81
CA ALA A 281 12.33 9.93 19.78
C ALA A 281 12.34 9.09 18.49
N ALA A 282 12.59 9.72 17.33
CA ALA A 282 12.72 9.02 16.06
C ALA A 282 13.93 8.07 16.04
N PHE A 283 15.06 8.48 16.63
CA PHE A 283 16.24 7.63 16.75
C PHE A 283 16.00 6.43 17.67
N GLU A 284 15.40 6.64 18.84
CA GLU A 284 15.03 5.55 19.78
C GLU A 284 14.10 4.54 19.12
N LEU A 285 13.11 5.03 18.37
CA LEU A 285 12.17 4.19 17.61
C LEU A 285 12.90 3.36 16.53
N LEU A 286 13.87 3.92 15.81
CA LEU A 286 14.67 3.18 14.83
C LEU A 286 15.63 2.18 15.49
N ALA A 287 16.24 2.54 16.63
CA ALA A 287 17.19 1.70 17.34
C ALA A 287 16.54 0.45 17.97
N TRP A 288 15.25 0.53 18.34
CA TRP A 288 14.51 -0.60 18.92
C TRP A 288 13.94 -1.57 17.87
N HIS A 289 13.93 -1.21 16.59
CA HIS A 289 13.25 -1.98 15.53
C HIS A 289 14.20 -2.38 14.38
N THR A 290 15.49 -2.55 14.65
CA THR A 290 16.49 -3.03 13.67
C THR A 290 16.37 -4.50 13.27
N ASP A 291 15.44 -5.27 13.84
CA ASP A 291 15.23 -6.66 13.46
C ASP A 291 14.49 -6.77 12.11
N SER A 292 15.18 -7.37 11.14
CA SER A 292 14.69 -7.66 9.79
C SER A 292 13.54 -8.68 9.71
N SER A 293 13.02 -9.12 10.87
CA SER A 293 11.90 -10.06 11.03
C SER A 293 10.55 -9.38 11.33
N LEU A 294 10.50 -8.05 11.44
CA LEU A 294 9.24 -7.35 11.66
C LEU A 294 8.41 -7.27 10.36
N PRO A 295 7.08 -7.47 10.44
CA PRO A 295 6.18 -7.36 9.30
C PRO A 295 6.35 -6.06 8.52
N ALA A 296 6.35 -6.13 7.18
CA ALA A 296 6.58 -4.99 6.29
C ALA A 296 5.64 -3.78 6.52
N TRP A 297 4.45 -3.99 7.08
CA TRP A 297 3.48 -2.94 7.39
C TRP A 297 3.80 -2.17 8.70
N LEU A 298 4.55 -2.74 9.65
CA LEU A 298 5.18 -1.95 10.73
C LEU A 298 6.24 -1.00 10.14
N GLY A 299 6.88 -1.41 9.03
CA GLY A 299 7.79 -0.58 8.24
C GLY A 299 7.21 0.78 7.83
N THR A 300 5.90 0.87 7.58
CA THR A 300 5.24 2.14 7.21
C THR A 300 5.30 3.18 8.33
N ARG A 301 5.27 2.76 9.62
CA ARG A 301 5.39 3.68 10.76
C ARG A 301 6.81 4.23 10.89
N HIS A 302 7.83 3.45 10.55
CA HIS A 302 9.22 3.92 10.51
C HIS A 302 9.44 4.97 9.41
N ILE A 303 8.84 4.76 8.24
CA ILE A 303 8.85 5.77 7.16
C ILE A 303 8.16 7.05 7.62
N GLN A 304 6.99 6.94 8.27
CA GLN A 304 6.29 8.11 8.83
C GLN A 304 7.14 8.84 9.88
N ALA A 305 7.84 8.10 10.76
CA ALA A 305 8.73 8.70 11.75
C ALA A 305 9.89 9.47 11.11
N ALA A 306 10.48 8.94 10.04
CA ALA A 306 11.51 9.62 9.27
C ALA A 306 10.96 10.90 8.58
N CYS A 307 9.75 10.85 8.02
CA CYS A 307 9.08 12.01 7.45
C CYS A 307 8.81 13.10 8.50
N TRP A 308 8.32 12.73 9.69
CA TRP A 308 8.11 13.70 10.79
C TRP A 308 9.41 14.35 11.24
N ASN A 309 10.50 13.58 11.31
CA ASN A 309 11.81 14.09 11.64
C ASN A 309 12.35 15.08 10.57
N SER A 310 12.17 14.75 9.29
CA SER A 310 12.49 15.63 8.16
C SER A 310 11.68 16.93 8.22
N LEU A 311 10.38 16.84 8.49
CA LEU A 311 9.49 17.98 8.65
C LEU A 311 9.90 18.88 9.83
N ALA A 312 10.25 18.30 10.97
CA ALA A 312 10.68 19.06 12.14
C ALA A 312 11.97 19.85 11.87
N SER A 313 12.93 19.23 11.19
CA SER A 313 14.17 19.90 10.77
C SER A 313 13.89 21.03 9.78
N THR A 314 12.95 20.77 8.86
CA THR A 314 12.48 21.75 7.86
C THR A 314 11.83 22.97 8.50
N LEU A 315 10.93 22.79 9.48
CA LEU A 315 10.22 23.89 10.13
C LEU A 315 11.17 24.81 10.91
N VAL A 316 12.18 24.24 11.58
CA VAL A 316 13.20 25.02 12.28
C VAL A 316 14.07 25.82 11.30
N SER A 317 14.44 25.23 10.17
CA SER A 317 15.19 25.95 9.11
C SER A 317 14.34 27.03 8.44
N LEU A 318 13.04 26.80 8.27
CA LEU A 318 12.12 27.80 7.72
C LEU A 318 11.98 29.01 8.65
N MET A 319 11.92 28.82 9.96
CA MET A 319 11.91 29.92 10.93
C MET A 319 13.15 30.81 10.82
N GLU A 320 14.33 30.20 10.65
CA GLU A 320 15.57 30.95 10.41
C GLU A 320 15.47 31.84 9.17
N SER A 321 14.90 31.33 8.09
CA SER A 321 14.69 32.12 6.88
C SER A 321 13.60 33.19 7.03
N LEU A 322 12.61 33.00 7.90
CA LEU A 322 11.51 33.96 8.15
C LEU A 322 11.92 35.08 9.12
N GLU A 323 12.92 34.84 9.97
CA GLU A 323 13.52 35.83 10.87
C GLU A 323 14.56 36.72 10.14
N GLU A 324 14.99 36.37 8.93
CA GLU A 324 15.91 37.21 8.14
C GLU A 324 15.28 38.56 7.77
N VAL A 325 16.07 39.64 7.97
CA VAL A 325 15.69 41.04 7.75
C VAL A 325 15.13 41.30 6.33
N CYS A 326 15.51 40.48 5.36
CA CYS A 326 15.07 40.50 3.97
C CYS A 326 13.53 40.46 3.81
N TRP A 327 12.80 39.85 4.75
CA TRP A 327 11.34 39.74 4.68
C TRP A 327 10.58 40.97 5.21
N TRP A 328 11.29 41.94 5.79
CA TRP A 328 10.71 43.19 6.29
C TRP A 328 10.60 44.27 5.19
N GLU A 329 11.32 44.12 4.08
CA GLU A 329 11.20 44.97 2.89
C GLU A 329 10.95 44.11 1.63
N PRO A 330 9.68 43.76 1.34
CA PRO A 330 9.31 42.92 0.20
C PRO A 330 9.81 43.45 -1.16
N ALA A 331 10.02 44.77 -1.26
CA ALA A 331 10.49 45.42 -2.48
C ALA A 331 11.96 45.06 -2.83
N VAL A 332 12.85 44.98 -1.83
CA VAL A 332 14.28 44.71 -2.05
C VAL A 332 14.53 43.26 -2.52
N VAL A 333 13.69 42.32 -2.05
CA VAL A 333 13.73 40.90 -2.45
C VAL A 333 13.23 40.67 -3.88
N ILE A 334 12.38 41.57 -4.40
CA ILE A 334 11.85 41.50 -5.77
C ILE A 334 12.84 42.11 -6.77
N GLU A 335 13.58 43.15 -6.37
CA GLU A 335 14.47 43.89 -7.27
C GLU A 335 15.89 43.30 -7.39
N SER A 336 16.32 42.49 -6.41
CA SER A 336 17.65 41.86 -6.43
C SER A 336 17.53 40.34 -6.28
N PRO A 337 17.52 39.54 -7.37
CA PRO A 337 17.45 38.08 -7.24
C PRO A 337 18.83 37.52 -6.79
N PRO A 338 18.99 36.96 -5.58
CA PRO A 338 20.21 36.23 -5.25
C PRO A 338 20.13 34.82 -5.86
N ARG A 339 21.29 34.27 -6.22
CA ARG A 339 21.47 32.94 -6.84
C ARG A 339 21.07 31.74 -5.95
N GLN A 340 20.33 31.94 -4.85
CA GLN A 340 19.94 30.92 -3.87
C GLN A 340 18.58 30.24 -4.12
N ASN A 341 17.92 30.50 -5.25
CA ASN A 341 16.68 29.80 -5.64
C ASN A 341 16.86 28.29 -6.02
N SER A 342 18.08 27.74 -5.91
CA SER A 342 18.37 26.31 -6.13
C SER A 342 17.77 25.40 -5.05
N CYS A 343 17.77 25.83 -3.78
CA CYS A 343 17.21 25.06 -2.67
C CYS A 343 15.66 25.07 -2.68
N ARG A 344 15.04 26.14 -3.19
CA ARG A 344 13.58 26.34 -3.27
C ARG A 344 12.85 25.34 -4.18
N LEU A 345 13.45 24.95 -5.31
CA LEU A 345 12.83 23.99 -6.24
C LEU A 345 12.92 22.55 -5.74
N LYS A 346 14.05 22.16 -5.14
CA LYS A 346 14.21 20.83 -4.53
C LYS A 346 13.32 20.63 -3.30
N PHE A 347 13.09 21.70 -2.55
CA PHE A 347 12.26 21.71 -1.33
C PHE A 347 10.76 21.54 -1.62
N ILE A 348 10.23 22.23 -2.63
CA ILE A 348 8.83 22.07 -3.06
C ILE A 348 8.62 20.71 -3.74
N GLU A 349 9.62 20.20 -4.48
CA GLU A 349 9.58 18.85 -5.03
C GLU A 349 9.58 17.76 -3.94
N SER A 350 10.31 17.95 -2.82
CA SER A 350 10.30 17.04 -1.66
C SER A 350 8.94 17.01 -0.97
N ILE A 351 8.38 18.18 -0.63
CA ILE A 351 7.06 18.29 0.01
C ILE A 351 5.95 17.74 -0.91
N LYS A 352 6.05 17.94 -2.23
CA LYS A 352 5.12 17.36 -3.22
C LYS A 352 5.24 15.85 -3.33
N PHE A 353 6.44 15.29 -3.20
CA PHE A 353 6.65 13.84 -3.19
C PHE A 353 6.11 13.22 -1.90
N GLU A 354 6.34 13.86 -0.75
CA GLU A 354 5.89 13.39 0.57
C GLU A 354 4.36 13.48 0.73
N ILE A 355 3.70 14.57 0.33
CA ILE A 355 2.23 14.68 0.36
C ILE A 355 1.57 13.67 -0.58
N LYS A 356 2.18 13.40 -1.73
CA LYS A 356 1.68 12.41 -2.71
C LYS A 356 1.82 10.96 -2.23
N MET A 357 2.76 10.67 -1.31
CA MET A 357 2.87 9.37 -0.65
C MET A 357 1.86 9.20 0.49
N ILE A 358 1.38 10.30 1.09
CA ILE A 358 0.44 10.29 2.23
C ILE A 358 -1.02 10.12 1.78
N THR A 359 -1.39 10.54 0.57
CA THR A 359 -2.77 10.37 0.06
C THR A 359 -2.89 9.16 -0.87
N PRO A 360 -3.68 8.11 -0.52
CA PRO A 360 -3.94 7.03 -1.45
C PRO A 360 -4.75 7.56 -2.64
N LYS A 361 -4.27 7.31 -3.87
CA LYS A 361 -5.09 7.50 -5.07
C LYS A 361 -6.33 6.60 -4.93
N LYS A 362 -7.54 7.18 -4.94
CA LYS A 362 -8.78 6.41 -5.11
C LYS A 362 -8.67 5.59 -6.39
N GLN A 363 -8.42 4.30 -6.26
CA GLN A 363 -8.46 3.34 -7.36
C GLN A 363 -9.92 2.96 -7.57
N TYR A 364 -10.43 3.23 -8.77
CA TYR A 364 -11.77 2.80 -9.18
C TYR A 364 -11.60 1.51 -9.98
N SER A 365 -12.47 0.52 -9.76
CA SER A 365 -12.46 -0.70 -10.56
C SER A 365 -12.76 -0.40 -12.03
N ASP A 366 -12.19 -1.19 -12.94
CA ASP A 366 -12.39 -0.99 -14.38
C ASP A 366 -13.86 -1.21 -14.78
N GLU A 367 -14.55 -2.15 -14.14
CA GLU A 367 -16.00 -2.39 -14.30
C GLU A 367 -16.83 -1.15 -13.95
N PHE A 368 -16.48 -0.48 -12.85
CA PHE A 368 -17.17 0.74 -12.41
C PHE A 368 -16.87 1.91 -13.36
N ARG A 369 -15.62 2.02 -13.84
CA ARG A 369 -15.22 3.01 -14.84
C ARG A 369 -16.01 2.82 -16.14
N GLU A 370 -16.16 1.59 -16.62
CA GLU A 370 -16.94 1.27 -17.81
C GLU A 370 -18.43 1.55 -17.63
N GLN A 371 -19.01 1.18 -16.48
CA GLN A 371 -20.41 1.44 -16.17
C GLN A 371 -20.71 2.96 -16.10
N ALA A 372 -19.83 3.73 -15.46
CA ALA A 372 -19.93 5.19 -15.39
C ALA A 372 -19.82 5.82 -16.78
N LEU A 373 -18.89 5.37 -17.62
CA LEU A 373 -18.77 5.83 -19.01
C LEU A 373 -19.98 5.45 -19.86
N ALA A 374 -20.51 4.23 -19.74
CA ALA A 374 -21.70 3.80 -20.46
C ALA A 374 -22.92 4.66 -20.11
N LYS A 375 -23.10 5.03 -18.84
CA LYS A 375 -24.14 5.99 -18.40
C LYS A 375 -23.94 7.38 -19.01
N VAL A 376 -22.68 7.85 -19.08
CA VAL A 376 -22.32 9.14 -19.67
C VAL A 376 -22.55 9.19 -21.19
N TYR A 377 -22.32 8.09 -21.91
CA TYR A 377 -22.60 8.00 -23.34
C TYR A 377 -24.10 7.83 -23.64
N LYS A 378 -24.88 7.29 -22.71
CA LYS A 378 -26.36 7.13 -22.81
C LYS A 378 -27.16 8.30 -22.21
N ARG A 379 -26.51 9.42 -21.86
CA ARG A 379 -27.07 10.52 -21.04
C ARG A 379 -28.25 11.31 -21.62
N GLY A 380 -28.51 11.22 -22.93
CA GLY A 380 -29.58 11.99 -23.58
C GLY A 380 -29.47 13.50 -23.29
N LYS A 381 -30.51 14.09 -22.66
CA LYS A 381 -30.58 15.52 -22.29
C LYS A 381 -29.98 15.86 -20.92
N ARG A 382 -29.49 14.89 -20.14
CA ARG A 382 -28.92 15.12 -18.79
C ARG A 382 -27.52 15.72 -18.89
N THR A 383 -27.14 16.55 -17.92
CA THR A 383 -25.79 17.12 -17.91
C THR A 383 -24.79 16.12 -17.36
N ILE A 384 -23.51 16.31 -17.70
CA ILE A 384 -22.42 15.47 -17.18
C ILE A 384 -22.25 15.66 -15.67
N GLN A 385 -22.65 16.82 -15.14
CA GLN A 385 -22.64 17.12 -13.71
C GLN A 385 -23.66 16.24 -12.96
N ASP A 386 -24.89 16.14 -13.48
CA ASP A 386 -25.95 15.32 -12.85
C ASP A 386 -25.55 13.84 -12.73
N ILE A 387 -24.82 13.30 -13.72
CA ILE A 387 -24.36 11.90 -13.72
C ILE A 387 -23.16 11.70 -12.77
N ALA A 388 -22.32 12.72 -12.65
CA ALA A 388 -21.21 12.73 -11.70
C ALA A 388 -21.74 12.72 -10.27
N ASP A 389 -22.75 13.54 -9.98
CA ASP A 389 -23.41 13.61 -8.68
C ASP A 389 -24.19 12.33 -8.36
N GLU A 390 -24.90 11.73 -9.33
CA GLU A 390 -25.59 10.44 -9.17
C GLU A 390 -24.61 9.27 -8.89
N SER A 391 -23.41 9.33 -9.44
CA SER A 391 -22.39 8.28 -9.31
C SER A 391 -21.38 8.55 -8.19
N ASN A 392 -21.58 9.61 -7.38
CA ASN A 392 -20.63 10.09 -6.36
C ASN A 392 -19.20 10.27 -6.89
N LEU A 393 -19.08 10.80 -8.10
CA LEU A 393 -17.81 11.05 -8.79
C LEU A 393 -17.58 12.55 -8.96
N SER A 394 -16.33 12.99 -8.88
CA SER A 394 -15.98 14.34 -9.33
C SER A 394 -16.15 14.44 -10.85
N ILE A 395 -16.80 15.52 -11.32
CA ILE A 395 -16.96 15.82 -12.75
C ILE A 395 -15.64 15.79 -13.53
N HIS A 396 -14.52 16.14 -12.87
CA HIS A 396 -13.19 16.12 -13.47
C HIS A 396 -12.70 14.70 -13.78
N THR A 397 -12.95 13.74 -12.89
CA THR A 397 -12.59 12.33 -13.08
C THR A 397 -13.34 11.73 -14.28
N LEU A 398 -14.64 12.03 -14.38
CA LEU A 398 -15.51 11.52 -15.44
C LEU A 398 -15.16 12.12 -16.82
N LYS A 399 -14.80 13.40 -16.89
CA LYS A 399 -14.32 14.05 -18.12
C LYS A 399 -12.97 13.47 -18.60
N ASN A 400 -12.06 13.17 -17.67
CA ASN A 400 -10.77 12.54 -18.00
C ASN A 400 -10.96 11.11 -18.55
N TRP A 401 -11.93 10.36 -18.02
CA TRP A 401 -12.28 9.04 -18.55
C TRP A 401 -12.91 9.10 -19.94
N MET A 402 -13.76 10.09 -20.25
CA MET A 402 -14.27 10.29 -21.62
C MET A 402 -13.14 10.59 -22.62
N LYS A 403 -12.19 11.46 -22.24
CA LYS A 403 -11.07 11.84 -23.11
C LYS A 403 -10.16 10.64 -23.44
N SER A 404 -10.00 9.72 -22.49
CA SER A 404 -9.19 8.51 -22.65
C SER A 404 -9.91 7.35 -23.35
N SER A 405 -11.23 7.43 -23.57
CA SER A 405 -12.05 6.37 -24.17
C SER A 405 -12.58 6.70 -25.57
N THR A 406 -12.12 7.78 -26.21
CA THR A 406 -12.44 8.06 -27.62
C THR A 406 -11.71 7.07 -28.52
N PRO A 407 -12.40 6.10 -29.15
CA PRO A 407 -11.77 5.11 -30.00
C PRO A 407 -11.61 5.69 -31.41
N THR A 408 -10.43 5.54 -31.98
CA THR A 408 -10.19 5.63 -33.41
C THR A 408 -11.04 4.57 -34.15
N ASP A 409 -11.68 4.99 -35.23
CA ASP A 409 -12.79 4.32 -35.93
C ASP A 409 -12.67 2.81 -36.24
N THR A 410 -13.79 2.13 -35.93
CA THR A 410 -14.50 1.01 -36.58
C THR A 410 -13.78 0.01 -37.51
N SER A 411 -13.99 -1.28 -37.24
CA SER A 411 -13.86 -2.37 -38.23
C SER A 411 -15.19 -3.08 -38.44
N SER A 412 -15.69 -3.05 -39.69
CA SER A 412 -16.67 -4.00 -40.22
C SER A 412 -15.96 -5.16 -40.92
N PRO A 413 -16.58 -6.35 -41.00
CA PRO A 413 -15.96 -7.55 -41.54
C PRO A 413 -16.09 -7.60 -43.07
N ASN A 414 -15.10 -8.21 -43.73
CA ASN A 414 -14.96 -8.40 -45.20
C ASN A 414 -14.46 -7.22 -46.04
N VAL A 415 -13.19 -6.88 -45.83
CA VAL A 415 -12.30 -6.48 -46.94
C VAL A 415 -10.99 -7.22 -46.76
N SER A 416 -10.44 -7.76 -47.85
CA SER A 416 -9.09 -8.33 -47.91
C SER A 416 -8.08 -7.36 -47.30
N LYS A 417 -7.68 -7.62 -46.05
CA LYS A 417 -6.78 -6.77 -45.26
C LYS A 417 -5.42 -6.69 -45.96
N ARG A 418 -4.88 -5.49 -46.15
CA ARG A 418 -3.51 -5.35 -46.66
C ARG A 418 -2.54 -5.95 -45.64
N PRO A 419 -1.39 -6.52 -46.04
CA PRO A 419 -0.47 -7.19 -45.13
C PRO A 419 -0.02 -6.35 -43.90
N GLN A 420 -0.05 -5.02 -44.00
CA GLN A 420 0.25 -4.10 -42.88
C GLN A 420 -0.89 -3.96 -41.86
N ASP A 421 -2.14 -4.25 -42.26
CA ASP A 421 -3.34 -4.11 -41.41
C ASP A 421 -3.63 -5.37 -40.57
N TRP A 422 -2.81 -6.41 -40.70
CA TRP A 422 -2.90 -7.63 -39.89
C TRP A 422 -2.34 -7.38 -38.49
N ARG A 423 -3.16 -7.61 -37.46
CA ARG A 423 -2.74 -7.48 -36.06
C ARG A 423 -1.77 -8.62 -35.68
N PRO A 424 -0.86 -8.42 -34.71
CA PRO A 424 0.11 -9.45 -34.32
C PRO A 424 -0.52 -10.79 -33.95
N GLU A 425 -1.65 -10.78 -33.23
CA GLU A 425 -2.43 -11.96 -32.86
C GLU A 425 -2.99 -12.71 -34.07
N GLU A 426 -3.48 -11.97 -35.08
CA GLU A 426 -4.00 -12.54 -36.33
C GLU A 426 -2.86 -13.12 -37.20
N ARG A 427 -1.67 -12.50 -37.17
CA ARG A 427 -0.47 -13.02 -37.84
C ARG A 427 0.01 -14.33 -37.20
N LEU A 428 -0.07 -14.43 -35.87
CA LEU A 428 0.29 -15.65 -35.13
C LEU A 428 -0.68 -16.80 -35.44
N LEU A 429 -1.99 -16.54 -35.46
CA LEU A 429 -2.99 -17.53 -35.85
C LEU A 429 -2.80 -17.98 -37.30
N ALA A 430 -2.51 -17.06 -38.22
CA ALA A 430 -2.20 -17.39 -39.61
C ALA A 430 -0.93 -18.26 -39.74
N LEU A 431 0.11 -17.96 -38.95
CA LEU A 431 1.34 -18.78 -38.89
C LEU A 431 1.05 -20.18 -38.35
N HIS A 432 0.25 -20.29 -37.30
CA HIS A 432 -0.13 -21.57 -36.69
C HIS A 432 -0.95 -22.43 -37.66
N GLU A 433 -1.96 -21.88 -38.33
CA GLU A 433 -2.77 -22.60 -39.31
C GLU A 433 -1.96 -23.02 -40.55
N SER A 434 -0.95 -22.25 -40.93
CA SER A 434 -0.05 -22.57 -42.06
C SER A 434 1.03 -23.61 -41.72
N HIS A 435 1.20 -23.99 -40.44
CA HIS A 435 2.36 -24.75 -39.92
C HIS A 435 2.49 -26.20 -40.43
N GLY A 436 1.57 -26.71 -41.25
CA GLY A 436 1.66 -28.05 -41.86
C GLY A 436 1.50 -28.05 -43.39
N ILE A 437 1.34 -26.89 -44.02
CA ILE A 437 0.99 -26.77 -45.43
C ILE A 437 2.24 -26.35 -46.22
N SER A 438 2.65 -27.14 -47.22
CA SER A 438 3.84 -26.88 -48.03
C SER A 438 3.54 -26.86 -49.52
N GLY A 439 4.39 -26.18 -50.31
CA GLY A 439 4.30 -26.15 -51.77
C GLY A 439 3.09 -25.39 -52.34
N GLU A 440 2.43 -25.97 -53.34
CA GLU A 440 1.34 -25.34 -54.08
C GLU A 440 0.09 -25.07 -53.22
N ALA A 441 -0.17 -25.94 -52.24
CA ALA A 441 -1.28 -25.79 -51.29
C ALA A 441 -1.10 -24.56 -50.38
N LEU A 442 0.14 -24.23 -50.00
CA LEU A 442 0.44 -23.04 -49.18
C LEU A 442 0.16 -21.77 -49.97
N ASN A 443 0.53 -21.75 -51.25
CA ASN A 443 0.27 -20.62 -52.15
C ASN A 443 -1.22 -20.42 -52.40
N ALA A 444 -2.01 -21.51 -52.50
CA ALA A 444 -3.46 -21.42 -52.63
C ALA A 444 -4.12 -20.87 -51.35
N TRP A 445 -3.72 -21.36 -50.18
CA TRP A 445 -4.20 -20.87 -48.88
C TRP A 445 -3.86 -19.37 -48.67
N CYS A 446 -2.65 -18.97 -49.03
CA CYS A 446 -2.21 -17.58 -48.96
C CYS A 446 -3.07 -16.68 -49.87
N ARG A 447 -3.36 -17.09 -51.11
CA ARG A 447 -4.21 -16.33 -52.04
C ARG A 447 -5.63 -16.13 -51.53
N GLN A 448 -6.22 -17.14 -50.88
CA GLN A 448 -7.56 -17.05 -50.30
C GLN A 448 -7.66 -16.00 -49.19
N ARG A 449 -6.55 -15.74 -48.48
CA ARG A 449 -6.47 -14.74 -47.39
C ARG A 449 -5.78 -13.43 -47.79
N GLY A 450 -5.42 -13.28 -49.07
CA GLY A 450 -4.76 -12.08 -49.58
C GLY A 450 -3.29 -11.92 -49.15
N LEU A 451 -2.62 -13.03 -48.82
CA LEU A 451 -1.24 -13.10 -48.35
C LEU A 451 -0.33 -13.77 -49.37
N PHE A 452 0.99 -13.66 -49.18
CA PHE A 452 2.01 -14.38 -49.95
C PHE A 452 2.92 -15.19 -49.02
N ALA A 453 3.43 -16.33 -49.51
CA ALA A 453 4.28 -17.23 -48.71
C ALA A 453 5.54 -16.54 -48.14
N HIS A 454 6.13 -15.58 -48.87
CA HIS A 454 7.26 -14.81 -48.36
C HIS A 454 6.91 -13.93 -47.15
N GLN A 455 5.64 -13.50 -47.02
CA GLN A 455 5.18 -12.67 -45.91
C GLN A 455 5.02 -13.49 -44.63
N LEU A 456 4.56 -14.75 -44.75
CA LEU A 456 4.53 -15.68 -43.61
C LEU A 456 5.95 -15.98 -43.13
N ALA A 457 6.90 -16.21 -44.05
CA ALA A 457 8.30 -16.40 -43.70
C ALA A 457 8.90 -15.16 -43.02
N GLN A 458 8.58 -13.96 -43.53
CA GLN A 458 9.00 -12.70 -42.92
C GLN A 458 8.39 -12.52 -41.53
N TRP A 459 7.09 -12.78 -41.32
CA TRP A 459 6.46 -12.67 -40.01
C TRP A 459 7.02 -13.68 -39.00
N LYS A 460 7.33 -14.90 -39.44
CA LYS A 460 8.02 -15.89 -38.59
C LYS A 460 9.38 -15.36 -38.15
N SER A 461 10.15 -14.77 -39.06
CA SER A 461 11.43 -14.13 -38.74
C SER A 461 11.27 -12.92 -37.83
N ASP A 462 10.26 -12.08 -38.07
CA ASP A 462 9.98 -10.89 -37.25
C ASP A 462 9.59 -11.29 -35.81
N PHE A 463 8.76 -12.32 -35.64
CA PHE A 463 8.40 -12.85 -34.32
C PHE A 463 9.65 -13.38 -33.56
N CYS A 464 10.53 -14.11 -34.25
CA CYS A 464 11.77 -14.58 -33.65
C CYS A 464 12.79 -13.45 -33.39
N ALA A 465 12.75 -12.36 -34.17
CA ALA A 465 13.64 -11.21 -33.99
C ALA A 465 13.16 -10.24 -32.89
N VAL A 466 11.84 -10.08 -32.69
CA VAL A 466 11.25 -9.18 -31.67
C VAL A 466 11.62 -9.61 -30.25
N THR A 467 11.82 -10.90 -29.99
CA THR A 467 12.37 -11.40 -28.71
C THR A 467 13.82 -10.97 -28.46
N SER A 468 14.61 -10.69 -29.51
CA SER A 468 15.98 -10.22 -29.39
C SER A 468 16.14 -8.69 -29.50
N ALA A 469 15.13 -7.97 -30.00
CA ALA A 469 15.22 -6.53 -30.30
C ALA A 469 14.36 -5.61 -29.40
N ARG A 470 13.75 -6.13 -28.32
CA ARG A 470 12.92 -5.36 -27.36
C ARG A 470 13.67 -4.40 -26.43
N SER A 471 14.83 -3.91 -26.84
CA SER A 471 15.55 -2.84 -26.14
C SER A 471 15.77 -1.63 -27.07
N GLY A 472 14.90 -0.61 -26.98
CA GLY A 472 15.38 0.78 -27.05
C GLY A 472 14.75 1.80 -28.01
N GLY A 473 13.86 1.44 -28.93
CA GLY A 473 13.42 2.38 -30.00
C GLY A 473 12.24 3.29 -29.65
N ASN A 474 11.02 2.75 -29.75
CA ASN A 474 9.79 3.56 -29.74
C ASN A 474 9.38 4.01 -28.32
N ASP A 475 9.59 3.16 -27.32
CA ASP A 475 9.37 3.52 -25.91
C ASP A 475 10.30 4.66 -25.47
N SER A 476 11.52 4.77 -26.02
CA SER A 476 12.43 5.86 -25.66
C SER A 476 11.89 7.23 -26.10
N GLN A 477 11.21 7.31 -27.24
CA GLN A 477 10.71 8.57 -27.77
C GLN A 477 9.35 8.97 -27.16
N THR A 478 8.48 8.00 -26.88
CA THR A 478 7.24 8.21 -26.10
C THR A 478 7.56 8.55 -24.65
N LEU A 479 8.55 7.89 -24.03
CA LEU A 479 9.03 8.23 -22.68
C LEU A 479 9.67 9.62 -22.64
N ARG A 480 10.43 10.02 -23.67
CA ARG A 480 11.01 11.37 -23.75
C ARG A 480 9.94 12.45 -23.90
N THR A 481 8.92 12.22 -24.73
CA THR A 481 7.82 13.16 -24.92
C THR A 481 6.94 13.25 -23.68
N LEU A 482 6.58 12.11 -23.06
CA LEU A 482 5.86 12.07 -21.79
C LEU A 482 6.66 12.73 -20.66
N LYS A 483 7.97 12.50 -20.58
CA LYS A 483 8.84 13.15 -19.60
C LYS A 483 8.92 14.66 -19.82
N ALA A 484 8.99 15.13 -21.06
CA ALA A 484 8.98 16.55 -21.38
C ALA A 484 7.63 17.21 -21.05
N GLU A 485 6.52 16.52 -21.29
CA GLU A 485 5.18 17.00 -20.96
C GLU A 485 4.94 17.02 -19.44
N ASN A 486 5.39 16.00 -18.73
CA ASN A 486 5.33 15.96 -17.26
C ASN A 486 6.14 17.10 -16.64
N GLN A 487 7.37 17.35 -17.13
CA GLN A 487 8.16 18.51 -16.70
C GLN A 487 7.51 19.85 -17.04
N ARG A 488 6.79 19.94 -18.17
CA ARG A 488 6.03 21.17 -18.51
C ARG A 488 4.88 21.39 -17.53
N LEU A 489 4.13 20.34 -17.23
CA LEU A 489 3.01 20.38 -16.30
C LEU A 489 3.46 20.67 -14.86
N GLU A 490 4.58 20.10 -14.42
CA GLU A 490 5.20 20.38 -13.13
C GLU A 490 5.60 21.86 -13.01
N ARG A 491 6.18 22.44 -14.07
CA ARG A 491 6.52 23.88 -14.09
C ARG A 491 5.28 24.76 -14.07
N GLU A 492 4.21 24.37 -14.77
CA GLU A 492 2.96 25.13 -14.78
C GLU A 492 2.25 25.06 -13.42
N LEU A 493 2.22 23.89 -12.79
CA LEU A 493 1.76 23.72 -11.41
C LEU A 493 2.60 24.54 -10.44
N ASN A 494 3.93 24.49 -10.53
CA ASN A 494 4.81 25.29 -9.67
C ASN A 494 4.58 26.80 -9.83
N ARG A 495 4.28 27.28 -11.04
CA ARG A 495 3.91 28.70 -11.27
C ARG A 495 2.56 29.04 -10.63
N LYS A 496 1.58 28.16 -10.73
CA LYS A 496 0.25 28.33 -10.14
C LYS A 496 0.28 28.27 -8.61
N ASP A 497 1.05 27.34 -8.05
CA ASP A 497 1.25 27.21 -6.61
C ASP A 497 2.05 28.39 -6.05
N LYS A 498 3.04 28.91 -6.80
CA LYS A 498 3.76 30.13 -6.43
C LYS A 498 2.83 31.35 -6.43
N ALA A 499 1.97 31.48 -7.44
CA ALA A 499 0.97 32.55 -7.47
C ALA A 499 -0.05 32.42 -6.32
N LEU A 500 -0.43 31.19 -5.95
CA LEU A 500 -1.27 30.93 -4.77
C LEU A 500 -0.56 31.25 -3.46
N ALA A 501 0.73 30.93 -3.33
CA ALA A 501 1.54 31.26 -2.16
C ALA A 501 1.76 32.78 -2.03
N GLU A 502 1.99 33.48 -3.14
CA GLU A 502 2.08 34.95 -3.18
C GLU A 502 0.74 35.58 -2.80
N ALA A 503 -0.40 35.06 -3.29
CA ALA A 503 -1.72 35.51 -2.88
C ALA A 503 -1.99 35.24 -1.38
N ALA A 504 -1.59 34.08 -0.86
CA ALA A 504 -1.71 33.75 0.56
C ALA A 504 -0.82 34.64 1.43
N ALA A 505 0.40 34.94 0.99
CA ALA A 505 1.30 35.86 1.66
C ALA A 505 0.74 37.29 1.70
N LEU A 506 0.18 37.78 0.59
CA LEU A 506 -0.49 39.08 0.53
C LEU A 506 -1.72 39.16 1.45
N LEU A 507 -2.51 38.09 1.55
CA LEU A 507 -3.65 38.02 2.46
C LEU A 507 -3.22 38.01 3.94
N ILE A 508 -2.14 37.28 4.27
CA ILE A 508 -1.57 37.28 5.62
C ILE A 508 -0.98 38.65 5.97
N LEU A 509 -0.28 39.30 5.02
CA LEU A 509 0.25 40.65 5.19
C LEU A 509 -0.89 41.65 5.42
N GLN A 510 -1.97 41.57 4.64
CA GLN A 510 -3.14 42.42 4.80
C GLN A 510 -3.81 42.22 6.17
N LYS A 511 -3.87 40.97 6.66
CA LYS A 511 -4.40 40.65 8.00
C LYS A 511 -3.51 41.21 9.11
N LYS A 512 -2.17 41.14 8.97
CA LYS A 512 -1.22 41.73 9.93
C LYS A 512 -1.28 43.26 9.93
N VAL A 513 -1.37 43.90 8.75
CA VAL A 513 -1.51 45.36 8.64
C VAL A 513 -2.82 45.84 9.28
N ARG A 514 -3.93 45.13 9.09
CA ARG A 514 -5.20 45.44 9.78
C ARG A 514 -5.10 45.29 11.30
N ALA A 515 -4.38 44.28 11.78
CA ALA A 515 -4.17 44.08 13.23
C ALA A 515 -3.31 45.19 13.85
N LEU A 516 -2.29 45.68 13.13
CA LEU A 516 -1.46 46.81 13.56
C LEU A 516 -2.25 48.13 13.58
N LEU A 517 -3.04 48.41 12.53
CA LEU A 517 -3.89 49.61 12.46
C LEU A 517 -5.05 49.61 13.48
N ALA A 518 -5.52 48.43 13.89
CA ALA A 518 -6.54 48.30 14.95
C ALA A 518 -5.94 48.37 16.37
N GLY A 519 -4.61 48.25 16.51
CA GLY A 519 -3.88 48.37 17.77
C GLY A 519 -3.37 49.77 18.09
N GLU A 520 -3.61 50.76 17.23
CA GLU A 520 -3.25 52.18 17.45
C GLU A 520 -4.43 53.03 17.97
N VAL A 521 -5.55 52.40 18.36
CA VAL A 521 -6.65 53.07 19.07
C VAL A 521 -6.85 52.38 20.42
N GLU A 522 -5.95 52.67 21.36
CA GLU A 522 -6.22 52.76 22.79
C GLU A 522 -5.21 53.70 23.47
#